data_AF-A0A918PRM3-F1
#
_entry.id   AF-A0A918PRM3-F1
#
_cell.length_a   1.000
_cell.length_b   1.000
_cell.length_c   1.000
_cell.angle_alpha   90.00
_cell.angle_beta   90.00
_cell.angle_gamma   90.00
#
_symmetry.space_group_name_H-M   'P 1'
#
loop_
_entity.id
_entity.type
_entity.pdbx_description
1 polymer ?
#
loop_
_entity_poly.entity_id
_entity_poly.type
_entity_poly.pdbx_seq_one_letter_code
_entity_poly.pdbx_strand_id
1 'polypeptide(L)'
;MLAFSIPHPQRGGRSPSGDDRPRRDYVTLPDRTRLPIARWEFDTNRWEGNLSQAGFWLTSAQEFYDPRMGHWPTTLLIRARKL
;
A
#
# COMPACT_ATOMS: atom_id res chain seq x y z
N MET A 1 -5.70 9.94 14.59
CA MET A 1 -5.84 8.59 13.99
C MET A 1 -5.43 8.70 12.53
N LEU A 2 -4.59 7.79 12.04
CA LEU A 2 -4.15 7.73 10.65
C LEU A 2 -4.82 6.53 9.99
N ALA A 3 -5.41 6.73 8.81
CA ALA A 3 -5.97 5.66 8.00
C ALA A 3 -5.71 5.96 6.53
N PHE A 4 -5.23 4.98 5.79
CA PHE A 4 -4.97 5.10 4.37
C PHE A 4 -5.05 3.73 3.70
N SER A 5 -5.39 3.73 2.40
CA SER A 5 -5.37 2.54 1.56
C SER A 5 -4.29 2.64 0.50
N ILE A 6 -3.69 1.51 0.15
CA ILE A 6 -2.68 1.41 -0.91
C ILE A 6 -2.98 0.21 -1.81
N PRO A 7 -2.46 0.21 -3.05
CA PRO A 7 -2.43 -1.01 -3.85
C PRO A 7 -1.65 -2.10 -3.13
N HIS A 8 -2.22 -3.30 -3.05
CA HIS A 8 -1.56 -4.44 -2.42
C HIS A 8 -0.26 -4.76 -3.18
N PRO A 9 0.87 -5.02 -2.48
CA PRO A 9 2.13 -5.38 -3.13
C PRO A 9 2.01 -6.64 -3.99
N GLN A 10 1.14 -7.58 -3.59
CA GLN A 10 0.90 -8.83 -4.33
C GLN A 10 -0.23 -8.77 -5.37
N ARG A 11 -0.75 -7.58 -5.70
CA ARG A 11 -1.83 -7.47 -6.68
C ARG A 11 -1.42 -8.06 -8.04
N GLY A 12 -2.32 -8.84 -8.64
CA GLY A 12 -2.06 -9.53 -9.90
C GLY A 12 -0.94 -10.57 -9.81
N GLY A 13 -0.71 -11.17 -8.63
CA GLY A 13 0.30 -12.21 -8.42
C GLY A 13 1.74 -11.71 -8.37
N ARG A 14 1.94 -10.40 -8.14
CA ARG A 14 3.29 -9.82 -8.02
C ARG A 14 3.96 -10.25 -6.71
N SER A 15 5.29 -10.31 -6.72
CA SER A 15 6.06 -10.42 -5.48
C SER A 15 6.16 -9.05 -4.80
N PRO A 16 6.06 -8.98 -3.46
CA PRO A 16 6.36 -7.76 -2.73
C PRO A 16 7.79 -7.27 -2.99
N SER A 17 8.02 -5.97 -2.85
CA SER A 17 9.38 -5.44 -2.89
C SER A 17 10.16 -5.88 -1.64
N GLY A 18 11.39 -6.36 -1.83
CA GLY A 18 12.31 -6.68 -0.74
C GLY A 18 13.04 -5.47 -0.13
N ASP A 19 12.89 -4.27 -0.69
CA ASP A 19 13.60 -3.05 -0.26
C ASP A 19 12.66 -1.93 0.25
N ASP A 20 13.22 -0.97 0.99
CA ASP A 20 12.53 0.24 1.46
C ASP A 20 12.61 1.37 0.42
N ARG A 21 12.47 1.04 -0.88
CA ARG A 21 12.51 2.06 -1.93
C ARG A 21 11.15 2.20 -2.61
N PRO A 22 10.64 3.43 -2.79
CA PRO A 22 9.43 3.62 -3.56
C PRO A 22 9.69 3.25 -5.03
N ARG A 23 8.67 2.69 -5.66
CA ARG A 23 8.62 2.46 -7.10
C ARG A 23 8.08 3.71 -7.79
N ARG A 24 8.62 4.02 -8.97
CA ARG A 24 8.03 5.06 -9.82
C ARG A 24 6.74 4.51 -10.44
N ASP A 25 5.66 5.26 -10.28
CA ASP A 25 4.37 4.95 -10.90
C ASP A 25 3.70 6.24 -11.39
N TYR A 26 2.50 6.13 -11.94
CA TYR A 26 1.74 7.27 -12.46
C TYR A 26 0.26 7.18 -12.11
N VAL A 27 -0.33 8.32 -11.78
CA VAL A 27 -1.80 8.49 -11.78
C VAL A 27 -2.20 9.04 -13.13
N THR A 28 -3.19 8.41 -13.77
CA THR A 28 -3.80 8.94 -15.00
C THR A 28 -5.00 9.77 -14.62
N LEU A 29 -4.95 11.06 -14.93
CA LEU A 29 -6.04 12.02 -14.73
C LEU A 29 -7.14 11.87 -15.81
N PRO A 30 -8.34 12.46 -15.62
CA PRO A 30 -9.42 12.38 -16.61
C PRO A 30 -9.06 12.94 -17.99
N ASP A 31 -8.20 13.95 -18.04
CA ASP A 31 -7.62 14.54 -19.26
C ASP A 31 -6.52 13.66 -19.90
N ARG A 32 -6.30 12.46 -19.35
CA ARG A 32 -5.25 11.48 -19.70
C ARG A 32 -3.84 11.89 -19.35
N THR A 33 -3.65 13.04 -18.67
CA THR A 33 -2.33 13.43 -18.16
C THR A 33 -1.83 12.41 -17.15
N ARG A 34 -0.56 12.03 -17.24
CA ARG A 34 0.10 11.10 -16.31
C ARG A 34 0.95 11.88 -15.31
N LEU A 35 0.52 11.92 -14.05
CA LEU A 35 1.29 12.51 -12.97
C LEU A 35 2.17 11.46 -12.30
N PRO A 36 3.49 11.68 -12.18
CA PRO A 36 4.37 10.74 -11.50
C PRO A 36 4.05 10.67 -10.01
N ILE A 37 4.06 9.47 -9.46
CA ILE A 37 3.92 9.22 -8.03
C ILE A 37 5.00 8.26 -7.54
N ALA A 38 5.38 8.41 -6.28
CA ALA A 38 6.16 7.42 -5.55
C ALA A 38 5.20 6.40 -4.94
N ARG A 39 5.35 5.13 -5.30
CA ARG A 39 4.51 4.03 -4.81
C ARG A 39 5.31 3.10 -3.92
N TRP A 40 4.92 3.01 -2.66
CA TRP A 40 5.49 2.10 -1.68
C TRP A 40 4.84 0.71 -1.82
N GLU A 41 5.66 -0.34 -1.97
CA GLU A 41 5.22 -1.74 -2.14
C GLU A 41 5.49 -2.56 -0.89
N PHE A 42 5.00 -2.07 0.24
CA PHE A 42 5.22 -2.69 1.54
C PHE A 42 4.09 -3.65 1.88
N ASP A 43 4.45 -4.82 2.42
CA ASP A 43 3.51 -5.67 3.13
C ASP A 43 3.20 -5.09 4.52
N THR A 44 2.28 -5.74 5.24
CA THR A 44 1.85 -5.32 6.58
C THR A 44 3.01 -5.16 7.55
N ASN A 45 3.97 -6.09 7.56
CA ASN A 45 5.09 -6.09 8.51
C ASN A 45 6.02 -4.90 8.24
N ARG A 46 6.30 -4.61 6.97
CA ARG A 46 7.12 -3.46 6.60
C ARG A 46 6.41 -2.14 6.88
N TRP A 47 5.08 -2.07 6.71
CA TRP A 47 4.30 -0.91 7.17
C TRP A 47 4.38 -0.71 8.67
N GLU A 48 4.24 -1.77 9.46
CA GLU A 48 4.34 -1.70 10.92
C GLU A 48 5.68 -1.11 11.37
N GLY A 49 6.79 -1.57 10.79
CA GLY A 49 8.13 -1.05 11.08
C GLY A 49 8.27 0.44 10.74
N ASN A 50 7.86 0.84 9.53
CA ASN A 50 7.93 2.24 9.10
C ASN A 50 7.02 3.16 9.92
N LEU A 51 5.81 2.70 10.28
CA LEU A 51 4.89 3.45 11.14
C LEU A 51 5.45 3.61 12.55
N SER A 52 6.03 2.55 13.11
CA SER A 52 6.66 2.58 14.44
C SER A 52 7.80 3.58 14.49
N GLN A 53 8.65 3.61 13.46
CA GLN A 53 9.72 4.63 13.33
C GLN A 53 9.18 6.06 13.25
N ALA A 54 7.98 6.24 12.67
CA ALA A 54 7.30 7.53 12.59
C ALA A 54 6.48 7.89 13.84
N GLY A 55 6.52 7.10 14.92
CA GLY A 55 5.78 7.35 16.15
C GLY A 55 4.31 6.93 16.10
N PHE A 56 3.97 5.95 15.26
CA PHE A 56 2.63 5.40 15.13
C PHE A 56 2.62 3.91 15.47
N TRP A 57 1.58 3.47 16.17
CA TRP A 57 1.26 2.07 16.41
C TRP A 57 0.22 1.59 15.38
N LEU A 58 0.51 0.50 14.67
CA LEU A 58 -0.42 -0.14 13.74
C LEU A 58 -1.60 -0.74 14.53
N THR A 59 -2.82 -0.30 14.25
CA THR A 59 -4.02 -0.83 14.91
C THR A 59 -4.70 -1.92 14.09
N SER A 60 -4.60 -1.88 12.77
CA SER A 60 -5.03 -2.98 11.90
C SER A 60 -4.45 -2.85 10.50
N ALA A 61 -4.26 -3.98 9.83
CA ALA A 61 -4.10 -4.06 8.39
C ALA A 61 -5.15 -5.01 7.82
N GLN A 62 -5.89 -4.57 6.79
CA GLN A 62 -6.96 -5.37 6.18
C GLN A 62 -6.77 -5.44 4.66
N GLU A 63 -6.75 -6.65 4.13
CA GLU A 63 -6.69 -6.90 2.70
C GLU A 63 -8.08 -6.91 2.07
N PHE A 64 -8.18 -6.36 0.86
CA PHE A 64 -9.38 -6.40 0.03
C PHE A 64 -9.08 -7.08 -1.30
N TYR A 65 -10.08 -7.82 -1.77
CA TYR A 65 -10.01 -8.64 -2.97
C TYR A 65 -11.02 -8.09 -3.99
N ASP A 66 -10.62 -8.07 -5.26
CA ASP A 66 -11.55 -7.81 -6.37
C ASP A 66 -11.89 -9.16 -7.01
N PRO A 67 -13.17 -9.60 -6.98
CA PRO A 67 -13.59 -10.85 -7.61
C PRO A 67 -13.21 -10.95 -9.10
N ARG A 68 -13.07 -9.81 -9.79
CA ARG A 68 -12.66 -9.76 -11.20
C ARG A 68 -11.16 -10.02 -11.41
N MET A 69 -10.35 -9.83 -10.36
CA MET A 69 -8.89 -10.03 -10.38
C MET A 69 -8.48 -11.42 -9.85
N GLY A 70 -9.45 -12.30 -9.59
CA GLY A 70 -9.23 -13.65 -9.08
C GLY A 70 -8.97 -13.67 -7.56
N HIS A 71 -8.04 -14.54 -7.14
CA HIS A 71 -7.76 -14.79 -5.71
C HIS A 71 -6.68 -13.87 -5.13
N TRP A 72 -6.14 -12.94 -5.92
CA TRP A 72 -5.07 -12.06 -5.45
C TRP A 72 -5.63 -10.85 -4.70
N PRO A 73 -5.06 -10.48 -3.55
CA PRO A 73 -5.41 -9.24 -2.87
C PRO A 73 -5.07 -8.04 -3.76
N THR A 74 -5.92 -7.01 -3.73
CA THR A 74 -5.80 -5.83 -4.60
C THR A 74 -5.45 -4.57 -3.84
N THR A 75 -5.95 -4.45 -2.61
CA THR A 75 -5.80 -3.25 -1.78
C THR A 75 -5.48 -3.65 -0.35
N LEU A 76 -4.64 -2.87 0.32
CA LEU A 76 -4.37 -2.96 1.76
C LEU A 76 -4.88 -1.68 2.44
N LEU A 77 -5.73 -1.82 3.44
CA LEU A 77 -6.16 -0.74 4.33
C LEU A 77 -5.33 -0.78 5.61
N ILE A 78 -4.60 0.29 5.86
CA ILE A 78 -3.78 0.49 7.04
C ILE A 78 -4.48 1.47 7.98
N ARG A 79 -4.59 1.11 9.26
CA ARG A 79 -5.03 2.00 10.34
C ARG A 79 -3.96 2.02 11.42
N ALA A 80 -3.66 3.22 11.91
CA ALA A 80 -2.66 3.44 12.94
C ALA A 80 -3.08 4.57 13.89
N ARG A 81 -2.54 4.53 15.11
CA ARG A 81 -2.71 5.57 16.13
C ARG A 81 -1.35 6.17 16.47
N LYS A 82 -1.32 7.47 16.77
CA LYS A 82 -0.10 8.11 17.28
C LYS A 82 0.20 7.56 18.67
N LEU A 83 1.47 7.33 18.97
CA LEU A 83 1.95 7.03 20.32
C LEU A 83 1.83 8.27 21.22
#